data_AF-A0A9D1NC01-F1
#
_entry.id   AF-A0A9D1NC01-F1
#
_cell.length_a   1.000
_cell.length_b   1.000
_cell.length_c   1.000
_cell.angle_alpha   90.00
_cell.angle_beta   90.00
_cell.angle_gamma   90.00
#
_symmetry.space_group_name_H-M   'P 1'
#
loop_
_entity.id
_entity.type
_entity.pdbx_description
1 polymer ?
#
loop_
_entity_poly.entity_id
_entity_poly.type
_entity_poly.pdbx_seq_one_letter_code
_entity_poly.pdbx_strand_id
1 'polypeptide(L)'
;MKQTEKHNESKTEFASVARRPISPRTKRIIVVCVLIAVAVIAATVTAVVLILQDDRPGVQPGTPTGPNGVFYLAAPKGEDFVLPSDWVDPAFSSFRVEVSDPELVAVSDFTLKRLKDPESECEVTVRYLYGNKQVAVYVVRLLLGDAVKIASTADFTAIPAATTATYIQTADFALPSSYIPKKFGGRYYANGYRIDDLRPTAAGGLFASVENAVLDGIALHDVKASVAGVENAFGVLAATASNSDIVRCTVTGEISVSAETGVLYVGGLVGKATDKERRADEDPGVNVVKDCTVDLKFAVRAPAPLSAGGLIGYVTNVSVSGCSVKGTLTVDLLARNAPVTEFPTDSFEQEDARVLANIGGAVGAMNKYYRTASVQNIHFFDDGVNVTASNSVTVNAPDAGSAQTIVAGGIYGVLRNHNLNGCKFDGTLSVSAPDSVAVCGGTAGRVYNTMRAAGDLNLYLRNLIAAGTLQIAAANVIAGGIAGVAGEVPADHLIDNTVSTTASIDAAQKIWSDTVGRYDSAAG
;
A
#
# COMPACT_ATOMS: atom_id res chain seq x y z
N MET A 1 -38.79 -68.67 25.41
CA MET A 1 -37.96 -69.46 26.35
C MET A 1 -36.52 -69.34 25.86
N LYS A 2 -35.72 -68.41 26.40
CA LYS A 2 -34.74 -68.59 27.49
C LYS A 2 -33.66 -69.67 27.23
N GLN A 3 -32.40 -69.18 27.20
CA GLN A 3 -31.18 -69.77 27.79
C GLN A 3 -30.59 -71.03 27.10
N THR A 4 -29.29 -71.25 26.93
CA THR A 4 -28.05 -70.65 27.47
C THR A 4 -26.84 -71.06 26.61
N GLU A 5 -25.74 -70.35 26.83
CA GLU A 5 -24.35 -70.50 26.35
C GLU A 5 -23.76 -71.92 26.32
N LYS A 6 -22.76 -72.12 25.44
CA LYS A 6 -21.44 -72.62 25.85
C LYS A 6 -20.31 -72.26 24.88
N HIS A 7 -19.29 -71.61 25.44
CA HIS A 7 -17.93 -71.44 24.94
C HIS A 7 -17.30 -72.75 24.44
N ASN A 8 -16.46 -72.66 23.40
CA ASN A 8 -15.17 -73.33 23.44
C ASN A 8 -14.13 -72.64 22.54
N GLU A 9 -12.96 -72.43 23.16
CA GLU A 9 -11.74 -71.81 22.66
C GLU A 9 -11.08 -72.64 21.55
N SER A 10 -10.43 -71.99 20.58
CA SER A 10 -9.24 -72.57 19.92
C SER A 10 -8.52 -71.53 19.04
N LYS A 11 -7.46 -70.96 19.62
CA LYS A 11 -6.14 -70.69 19.03
C LYS A 11 -6.03 -69.79 17.79
N THR A 12 -5.62 -68.56 18.06
CA THR A 12 -4.91 -67.61 17.22
C THR A 12 -3.54 -68.15 16.77
N GLU A 13 -3.38 -68.44 15.48
CA GLU A 13 -2.08 -68.53 14.81
C GLU A 13 -1.80 -67.19 14.12
N PHE A 14 -1.05 -66.30 14.79
CA PHE A 14 -0.46 -65.13 14.14
C PHE A 14 0.70 -65.59 13.28
N ALA A 15 0.44 -65.74 11.98
CA ALA A 15 1.50 -65.85 10.98
C ALA A 15 2.34 -64.56 10.99
N SER A 16 3.57 -64.67 11.48
CA SER A 16 4.58 -63.62 11.42
C SER A 16 4.92 -63.33 9.95
N VAL A 17 4.25 -62.35 9.35
CA VAL A 17 4.69 -61.79 8.08
C VAL A 17 6.02 -61.08 8.34
N ALA A 18 7.11 -61.73 7.95
CA ALA A 18 8.45 -61.19 7.98
C ALA A 18 8.47 -59.85 7.22
N ARG A 19 8.48 -58.73 7.96
CA ARG A 19 8.69 -57.40 7.38
C ARG A 19 10.12 -57.35 6.87
N ARG A 20 10.30 -57.63 5.57
CA ARG A 20 11.60 -57.42 4.91
C ARG A 20 12.03 -55.98 5.15
N PRO A 21 13.25 -55.73 5.67
CA PRO A 21 13.72 -54.37 5.90
C PRO A 21 13.77 -53.63 4.57
N ILE A 22 12.94 -52.59 4.46
CA ILE A 22 12.92 -51.69 3.32
C ILE A 22 14.31 -51.05 3.22
N SER A 23 14.97 -51.23 2.07
CA SER A 23 16.33 -50.73 1.87
C SER A 23 16.38 -49.20 2.07
N PRO A 24 17.51 -48.63 2.52
CA PRO A 24 17.66 -47.19 2.69
C PRO A 24 17.35 -46.39 1.41
N ARG A 25 17.65 -46.98 0.23
CA ARG A 25 17.30 -46.39 -1.07
C ARG A 25 15.79 -46.37 -1.29
N THR A 26 15.11 -47.47 -0.99
CA THR A 26 13.65 -47.56 -1.10
C THR A 26 12.95 -46.60 -0.12
N LYS A 27 13.47 -46.41 1.10
CA LYS A 27 12.95 -45.40 2.04
C LYS A 27 13.09 -43.97 1.50
N ARG A 28 14.23 -43.62 0.90
CA ARG A 28 14.43 -42.29 0.28
C ARG A 28 13.48 -42.05 -0.88
N ILE A 29 13.28 -43.04 -1.74
CA ILE A 29 12.33 -42.95 -2.87
C ILE A 29 10.90 -42.73 -2.34
N ILE A 30 10.48 -43.50 -1.32
CA ILE A 30 9.15 -43.34 -0.71
C ILE A 30 8.99 -41.93 -0.12
N VAL A 31 9.98 -41.40 0.59
CA VAL A 31 9.93 -40.04 1.17
C VAL A 31 9.81 -38.97 0.09
N VAL A 32 10.58 -39.08 -1.01
CA VAL A 32 10.50 -38.14 -2.14
C VAL A 32 9.14 -38.23 -2.83
N CYS A 33 8.61 -39.43 -3.07
CA CYS A 33 7.28 -39.60 -3.65
C CYS A 33 6.16 -39.03 -2.76
N VAL A 34 6.26 -39.20 -1.44
CA VAL A 34 5.30 -38.61 -0.49
C VAL A 34 5.40 -37.08 -0.48
N LEU A 35 6.60 -36.50 -0.50
CA LEU A 35 6.78 -35.05 -0.56
C LEU A 35 6.21 -34.45 -1.85
N ILE A 36 6.41 -35.11 -3.00
CA ILE A 36 5.82 -34.68 -4.28
C ILE A 36 4.30 -34.79 -4.22
N ALA A 37 3.75 -35.89 -3.70
CA ALA A 37 2.30 -36.06 -3.57
C ALA A 37 1.67 -35.00 -2.64
N VAL A 38 2.31 -34.68 -1.53
CA VAL A 38 1.86 -33.61 -0.62
C VAL A 38 1.93 -32.25 -1.29
N ALA A 39 3.00 -31.94 -2.03
CA ALA A 39 3.12 -30.68 -2.77
C ALA A 39 2.05 -30.55 -3.88
N VAL A 40 1.75 -31.64 -4.59
CA VAL A 40 0.70 -31.68 -5.62
C VAL A 40 -0.68 -31.53 -4.97
N ILE A 41 -0.96 -32.22 -3.87
CA ILE A 41 -2.25 -32.08 -3.16
C ILE A 41 -2.40 -30.67 -2.60
N ALA A 42 -1.36 -30.10 -2.00
CA ALA A 42 -1.37 -28.72 -1.51
C ALA A 42 -1.62 -27.73 -2.66
N ALA A 43 -0.91 -27.85 -3.78
CA ALA A 43 -1.11 -27.00 -4.95
C ALA A 43 -2.52 -27.16 -5.55
N THR A 44 -3.04 -28.40 -5.62
CA THR A 44 -4.40 -28.66 -6.12
C THR A 44 -5.46 -28.10 -5.18
N VAL A 45 -5.28 -28.23 -3.86
CA VAL A 45 -6.20 -27.64 -2.86
C VAL A 45 -6.12 -26.11 -2.90
N THR A 46 -4.94 -25.51 -3.02
CA THR A 46 -4.80 -24.06 -3.18
C THR A 46 -5.43 -23.58 -4.49
N ALA A 47 -5.23 -24.30 -5.60
CA ALA A 47 -5.85 -23.98 -6.88
C ALA A 47 -7.37 -24.15 -6.84
N VAL A 48 -7.89 -25.20 -6.19
CA VAL A 48 -9.34 -25.41 -6.01
C VAL A 48 -9.93 -24.38 -5.05
N VAL A 49 -9.22 -23.96 -4.00
CA VAL A 49 -9.65 -22.86 -3.12
C VAL A 49 -9.66 -21.52 -3.87
N LEU A 50 -8.70 -21.28 -4.77
CA LEU A 50 -8.68 -20.09 -5.63
C LEU A 50 -9.78 -20.14 -6.71
N ILE A 51 -10.01 -21.30 -7.34
CA ILE A 51 -11.04 -21.47 -8.38
C ILE A 51 -12.45 -21.44 -7.77
N LEU A 52 -12.66 -22.05 -6.60
CA LEU A 52 -13.95 -21.96 -5.88
C LEU A 52 -14.20 -20.57 -5.27
N GLN A 53 -13.19 -19.70 -5.21
CA GLN A 53 -13.36 -18.28 -4.88
C GLN A 53 -13.74 -17.43 -6.12
N ASP A 54 -13.53 -17.94 -7.34
CA ASP A 54 -13.62 -17.17 -8.59
C ASP A 54 -14.81 -17.57 -9.49
N ASP A 55 -15.60 -18.59 -9.13
CA ASP A 55 -16.84 -18.96 -9.83
C ASP A 55 -18.05 -18.06 -9.45
N ARG A 56 -17.84 -16.75 -9.31
CA ARG A 56 -18.96 -15.81 -9.19
C ARG A 56 -19.47 -15.47 -10.60
N PRO A 57 -20.71 -15.85 -10.97
CA PRO A 57 -21.32 -15.37 -12.20
C PRO A 57 -21.34 -13.84 -12.20
N GLY A 58 -21.08 -13.24 -13.37
CA GLY A 58 -20.96 -11.80 -13.56
C GLY A 58 -22.04 -11.01 -12.84
N VAL A 59 -21.64 -10.39 -11.72
CA VAL A 59 -22.47 -9.53 -10.90
C VAL A 59 -22.62 -8.20 -11.64
N GLN A 60 -23.86 -7.74 -11.80
CA GLN A 60 -24.17 -6.49 -12.48
C GLN A 60 -23.54 -5.29 -11.75
N PRO A 61 -23.25 -4.18 -12.46
CA PRO A 61 -22.71 -2.96 -11.85
C PRO A 61 -23.74 -2.41 -10.84
N GLY A 62 -23.35 -2.36 -9.56
CA GLY A 62 -24.19 -1.87 -8.46
C GLY A 62 -24.28 -2.80 -7.25
N THR A 63 -23.87 -4.07 -7.37
CA THR A 63 -23.83 -4.98 -6.21
C THR A 63 -22.47 -4.92 -5.52
N PRO A 64 -22.41 -4.78 -4.18
CA PRO A 64 -21.16 -4.77 -3.42
C PRO A 64 -20.25 -5.98 -3.71
N THR A 65 -19.20 -5.82 -4.52
CA THR A 65 -18.25 -6.89 -4.83
C THR A 65 -17.18 -7.00 -3.74
N GLY A 66 -17.56 -7.42 -2.53
CA GLY A 66 -16.60 -7.75 -1.48
C GLY A 66 -17.25 -7.96 -0.12
N PRO A 67 -16.90 -9.01 0.65
CA PRO A 67 -17.56 -9.34 1.92
C PRO A 67 -17.33 -8.35 3.08
N ASN A 68 -16.76 -7.14 2.83
CA ASN A 68 -16.43 -6.11 3.84
C ASN A 68 -16.37 -4.67 3.27
N GLY A 69 -17.27 -4.29 2.34
CA GLY A 69 -17.24 -2.95 1.75
C GLY A 69 -17.78 -1.85 2.68
N VAL A 70 -17.15 -0.67 2.66
CA VAL A 70 -17.69 0.57 3.25
C VAL A 70 -18.45 1.32 2.16
N PHE A 71 -19.73 1.61 2.39
CA PHE A 71 -20.61 2.31 1.45
C PHE A 71 -21.08 3.62 2.02
N TYR A 72 -21.22 4.63 1.17
CA TYR A 72 -21.66 5.96 1.56
C TYR A 72 -23.02 6.27 0.94
N LEU A 73 -23.95 6.72 1.77
CA LEU A 73 -25.28 7.12 1.32
C LEU A 73 -25.63 8.50 1.89
N ALA A 74 -26.22 9.34 1.04
CA ALA A 74 -26.74 10.63 1.46
C ALA A 74 -28.15 10.46 2.04
N ALA A 75 -28.38 11.01 3.23
CA ALA A 75 -29.70 11.02 3.85
C ALA A 75 -30.16 12.47 4.07
N PRO A 76 -31.31 12.88 3.47
CA PRO A 76 -31.91 14.18 3.74
C PRO A 76 -32.20 14.35 5.24
N LYS A 77 -32.13 15.58 5.75
CA LYS A 77 -32.43 15.86 7.15
C LYS A 77 -33.93 15.66 7.43
N GLY A 78 -34.27 14.91 8.48
CA GLY A 78 -35.65 14.71 8.94
C GLY A 78 -36.45 13.55 8.31
N GLU A 79 -35.86 12.75 7.41
CA GLU A 79 -36.52 11.61 6.77
C GLU A 79 -36.05 10.25 7.31
N ASP A 80 -36.91 9.23 7.27
CA ASP A 80 -36.50 7.84 7.52
C ASP A 80 -35.56 7.38 6.41
N PHE A 81 -34.58 6.57 6.77
CA PHE A 81 -33.55 6.15 5.86
C PHE A 81 -33.88 4.78 5.23
N VAL A 82 -33.79 4.70 3.90
CA VAL A 82 -34.05 3.47 3.16
C VAL A 82 -32.76 2.98 2.53
N LEU A 83 -32.30 1.81 2.96
CA LEU A 83 -31.20 1.09 2.31
C LEU A 83 -31.62 0.68 0.89
N PRO A 84 -30.74 0.83 -0.12
CA PRO A 84 -31.05 0.41 -1.48
C PRO A 84 -31.36 -1.09 -1.53
N SER A 85 -32.51 -1.46 -2.10
CA SER A 85 -32.96 -2.86 -2.14
C SER A 85 -32.17 -3.72 -3.13
N ASP A 86 -31.49 -3.09 -4.09
CA ASP A 86 -30.63 -3.69 -5.10
C ASP A 86 -29.25 -4.12 -4.57
N TRP A 87 -28.90 -3.75 -3.33
CA TRP A 87 -27.72 -4.30 -2.65
C TRP A 87 -27.88 -5.77 -2.26
N VAL A 88 -29.12 -6.26 -2.21
CA VAL A 88 -29.44 -7.64 -1.87
C VAL A 88 -29.43 -8.46 -3.15
N ASP A 89 -28.41 -9.31 -3.29
CA ASP A 89 -28.47 -10.38 -4.29
C ASP A 89 -29.72 -11.24 -3.97
N PRO A 90 -30.67 -11.39 -4.92
CA PRO A 90 -31.87 -12.20 -4.75
C PRO A 90 -31.58 -13.65 -4.32
N ALA A 91 -30.35 -14.15 -4.52
CA ALA A 91 -29.89 -15.46 -4.07
C ALA A 91 -29.78 -15.58 -2.53
N PHE A 92 -29.69 -14.47 -1.79
CA PHE A 92 -29.69 -14.48 -0.32
C PHE A 92 -31.12 -14.34 0.21
N SER A 93 -31.71 -15.46 0.62
CA SER A 93 -33.09 -15.54 1.10
C SER A 93 -33.33 -14.92 2.48
N SER A 94 -32.29 -14.46 3.19
CA SER A 94 -32.41 -13.78 4.48
C SER A 94 -31.31 -12.75 4.69
N PHE A 95 -31.64 -11.63 5.31
CA PHE A 95 -30.70 -10.57 5.61
C PHE A 95 -31.15 -9.86 6.89
N ARG A 96 -30.20 -9.27 7.62
CA ARG A 96 -30.44 -8.56 8.88
C ARG A 96 -29.62 -7.28 8.94
N VAL A 97 -30.26 -6.16 9.28
CA VAL A 97 -29.54 -4.93 9.62
C VAL A 97 -29.18 -4.94 11.10
N GLU A 98 -27.90 -4.75 11.39
CA GLU A 98 -27.41 -4.43 12.73
C GLU A 98 -26.98 -2.98 12.77
N VAL A 99 -27.63 -2.21 13.61
CA VAL A 99 -27.31 -0.81 13.75
C VAL A 99 -26.26 -0.67 14.84
N SER A 100 -25.07 -0.20 14.47
CA SER A 100 -23.96 0.09 15.38
C SER A 100 -24.14 1.42 16.11
N ASP A 101 -24.86 2.36 15.50
CA ASP A 101 -25.11 3.67 16.08
C ASP A 101 -26.30 3.66 17.06
N PRO A 102 -26.11 4.05 18.34
CA PRO A 102 -27.20 4.09 19.32
C PRO A 102 -28.29 5.14 19.01
N GLU A 103 -28.04 6.08 18.10
CA GLU A 103 -29.02 7.08 17.67
C GLU A 103 -29.88 6.60 16.47
N LEU A 104 -29.65 5.37 15.99
CA LEU A 104 -30.42 4.74 14.92
C LEU A 104 -31.10 3.45 15.40
N VAL A 105 -32.28 3.14 14.85
CA VAL A 105 -32.97 1.85 15.05
C VAL A 105 -33.45 1.31 13.72
N ALA A 106 -33.19 0.04 13.46
CA ALA A 106 -33.81 -0.67 12.34
C ALA A 106 -35.30 -0.87 12.64
N VAL A 107 -36.17 -0.27 11.83
CA VAL A 107 -37.62 -0.45 11.91
C VAL A 107 -38.13 -1.50 10.92
N SER A 108 -37.35 -1.80 9.88
CA SER A 108 -37.50 -2.96 9.00
C SER A 108 -36.14 -3.36 8.44
N ASP A 109 -36.08 -4.45 7.66
CA ASP A 109 -34.83 -4.90 7.04
C ASP A 109 -34.21 -3.84 6.11
N PHE A 110 -34.99 -2.88 5.58
CA PHE A 110 -34.47 -1.82 4.72
C PHE A 110 -34.64 -0.42 5.27
N THR A 111 -35.35 -0.26 6.38
CA THR A 111 -35.70 1.07 6.89
C THR A 111 -35.08 1.29 8.25
N LEU A 112 -34.30 2.35 8.36
CA LEU A 112 -33.75 2.84 9.61
C LEU A 112 -34.47 4.11 10.01
N LYS A 113 -34.88 4.14 11.27
CA LYS A 113 -35.45 5.32 11.89
C LYS A 113 -34.41 5.97 12.80
N ARG A 114 -34.33 7.30 12.72
CA ARG A 114 -33.54 8.10 13.65
C ARG A 114 -34.24 8.22 14.99
N LEU A 115 -33.51 7.95 16.07
CA LEU A 115 -33.94 8.25 17.44
C LEU A 115 -33.62 9.70 17.81
N LYS A 116 -32.57 10.26 17.21
CA LYS A 116 -32.13 11.65 17.33
C LYS A 116 -31.48 12.05 16.00
N ASP A 117 -31.51 13.34 15.66
CA ASP A 117 -30.75 13.85 14.50
C ASP A 117 -29.27 13.95 14.89
N PRO A 118 -28.38 13.08 14.36
CA PRO A 118 -26.95 13.19 14.61
C PRO A 118 -26.41 14.44 13.90
N GLU A 119 -25.29 14.99 14.39
CA GLU A 119 -24.76 16.24 13.84
C GLU A 119 -23.99 16.07 12.53
N SER A 120 -23.55 14.86 12.15
CA SER A 120 -22.67 14.70 10.96
C SER A 120 -22.75 13.36 10.21
N GLU A 121 -22.45 12.22 10.85
CA GLU A 121 -22.32 10.91 10.20
C GLU A 121 -22.76 9.80 11.15
N CYS A 122 -23.36 8.73 10.63
CA CYS A 122 -23.71 7.54 11.40
C CYS A 122 -23.35 6.25 10.64
N GLU A 123 -23.04 5.20 11.39
CA GLU A 123 -22.56 3.92 10.85
C GLU A 123 -23.55 2.79 11.11
N VAL A 124 -23.82 1.99 10.08
CA VAL A 124 -24.75 0.86 10.09
C VAL A 124 -24.04 -0.38 9.57
N THR A 125 -24.16 -1.50 10.27
CA THR A 125 -23.62 -2.79 9.84
C THR A 125 -24.72 -3.65 9.22
N VAL A 126 -24.64 -3.89 7.94
CA VAL A 126 -25.61 -4.68 7.17
C VAL A 126 -25.08 -6.11 7.05
N ARG A 127 -25.74 -7.09 7.70
CA ARG A 127 -25.30 -8.50 7.71
C ARG A 127 -26.21 -9.38 6.87
N TYR A 128 -25.64 -10.04 5.87
CA TYR A 128 -26.35 -11.00 5.03
C TYR A 128 -26.22 -12.41 5.60
N LEU A 129 -27.34 -13.13 5.67
CA LEU A 129 -27.42 -14.46 6.25
C LEU A 129 -27.98 -15.47 5.24
N TYR A 130 -27.32 -16.61 5.05
CA TYR A 130 -27.93 -17.73 4.35
C TYR A 130 -28.32 -18.79 5.38
N GLY A 131 -29.63 -18.87 5.69
CA GLY A 131 -30.11 -19.57 6.88
C GLY A 131 -29.60 -18.88 8.15
N ASN A 132 -28.85 -19.61 9.00
CA ASN A 132 -28.21 -19.06 10.20
C ASN A 132 -26.73 -18.69 10.03
N LYS A 133 -26.19 -18.75 8.80
CA LYS A 133 -24.77 -18.48 8.54
C LYS A 133 -24.60 -17.08 7.94
N GLN A 134 -23.70 -16.29 8.52
CA GLN A 134 -23.27 -15.02 7.94
C GLN A 134 -22.47 -15.28 6.67
N VAL A 135 -22.90 -14.66 5.57
CA VAL A 135 -22.27 -14.79 4.24
C VAL A 135 -21.61 -13.50 3.78
N ALA A 136 -22.09 -12.33 4.22
CA ALA A 136 -21.45 -11.05 3.96
C ALA A 136 -21.76 -10.03 5.06
N VAL A 137 -20.87 -9.06 5.25
CA VAL A 137 -21.07 -7.90 6.12
C VAL A 137 -20.67 -6.64 5.37
N TYR A 138 -21.48 -5.60 5.47
CA TYR A 138 -21.20 -4.30 4.90
C TYR A 138 -21.31 -3.24 5.97
N VAL A 139 -20.44 -2.24 5.87
CA VAL A 139 -20.51 -1.06 6.72
C VAL A 139 -21.05 0.06 5.86
N VAL A 140 -22.14 0.68 6.30
CA VAL A 140 -22.82 1.75 5.58
C VAL A 140 -22.70 3.01 6.41
N ARG A 141 -22.07 4.02 5.84
CA ARG A 141 -21.87 5.34 6.41
C ARG A 141 -22.88 6.30 5.81
N LEU A 142 -23.76 6.79 6.65
CA LEU A 142 -24.80 7.72 6.26
C LEU A 142 -24.29 9.13 6.47
N LEU A 143 -24.18 9.85 5.36
CA LEU A 143 -23.78 11.24 5.31
C LEU A 143 -25.03 12.10 5.45
N LEU A 144 -25.12 12.82 6.56
CA LEU A 144 -26.27 13.66 6.85
C LEU A 144 -26.06 15.03 6.18
N GLY A 145 -26.91 15.35 5.20
CA GLY A 145 -26.87 16.60 4.46
C GLY A 145 -26.80 16.44 2.95
N ASP A 146 -26.54 17.55 2.26
CA ASP A 146 -26.52 17.61 0.80
C ASP A 146 -25.19 17.02 0.27
N ALA A 147 -25.27 15.80 -0.29
CA ALA A 147 -24.21 15.23 -1.10
C ALA A 147 -24.62 15.23 -2.58
N VAL A 148 -23.67 15.60 -3.44
CA VAL A 148 -23.88 15.62 -4.89
C VAL A 148 -23.61 14.22 -5.44
N LYS A 149 -24.58 13.65 -6.15
CA LYS A 149 -24.42 12.35 -6.82
C LYS A 149 -23.63 12.51 -8.10
N ILE A 150 -22.67 11.61 -8.32
CA ILE A 150 -21.89 11.52 -9.55
C ILE A 150 -22.29 10.23 -10.26
N ALA A 151 -23.17 10.34 -11.26
CA ALA A 151 -23.68 9.21 -12.03
C ALA A 151 -23.06 9.11 -13.43
N SER A 152 -22.28 10.12 -13.84
CA SER A 152 -21.72 10.20 -15.17
C SER A 152 -20.44 11.04 -15.22
N THR A 153 -19.73 10.92 -16.34
CA THR A 153 -18.60 11.79 -16.70
C THR A 153 -18.96 13.28 -16.68
N ALA A 154 -20.19 13.64 -17.10
CA ALA A 154 -20.65 15.03 -17.09
C ALA A 154 -20.75 15.57 -15.66
N ASP A 155 -21.30 14.77 -14.74
CA ASP A 155 -21.40 15.14 -13.32
C ASP A 155 -20.01 15.31 -12.71
N PHE A 156 -19.09 14.37 -12.99
CA PHE A 156 -17.72 14.42 -12.48
C PHE A 156 -16.95 15.64 -13.00
N THR A 157 -17.06 15.93 -14.30
CA THR A 157 -16.38 17.08 -14.90
C THR A 157 -17.00 18.42 -14.48
N ALA A 158 -18.26 18.43 -14.04
CA ALA A 158 -18.93 19.60 -13.49
C ALA A 158 -18.47 19.97 -12.07
N ILE A 159 -17.71 19.10 -11.38
CA ILE A 159 -17.16 19.39 -10.05
C ILE A 159 -16.34 20.70 -10.11
N PRO A 160 -16.66 21.71 -9.28
CA PRO A 160 -15.90 22.95 -9.20
C PRO A 160 -14.49 22.70 -8.65
N ALA A 161 -13.50 23.44 -9.18
CA ALA A 161 -12.15 23.39 -8.65
C ALA A 161 -12.12 23.89 -7.19
N ALA A 162 -11.32 23.22 -6.34
CA ALA A 162 -11.19 23.52 -4.92
C ALA A 162 -12.52 23.56 -4.13
N THR A 163 -13.51 22.79 -4.58
CA THR A 163 -14.76 22.57 -3.84
C THR A 163 -14.49 22.01 -2.45
N THR A 164 -15.38 22.31 -1.48
CA THR A 164 -15.41 21.70 -0.15
C THR A 164 -16.62 20.77 0.04
N ALA A 165 -17.42 20.59 -1.02
CA ALA A 165 -18.64 19.80 -0.98
C ALA A 165 -18.36 18.29 -0.91
N THR A 166 -19.40 17.53 -0.61
CA THR A 166 -19.38 16.08 -0.55
C THR A 166 -19.98 15.49 -1.81
N TYR A 167 -19.28 14.51 -2.40
CA TYR A 167 -19.66 13.83 -3.64
C TYR A 167 -19.72 12.32 -3.40
N ILE A 168 -20.76 11.69 -3.94
CA ILE A 168 -20.93 10.23 -3.88
C ILE A 168 -21.11 9.71 -5.31
N GLN A 169 -20.22 8.82 -5.74
CA GLN A 169 -20.35 8.16 -7.03
C GLN A 169 -21.43 7.07 -6.95
N THR A 170 -22.28 7.00 -7.98
CA THR A 170 -23.41 6.07 -8.04
C THR A 170 -23.43 5.21 -9.31
N ALA A 171 -22.41 5.34 -10.17
CA ALA A 171 -22.23 4.53 -11.36
C ALA A 171 -20.78 4.56 -11.81
N ASP A 172 -20.36 3.52 -12.55
CA ASP A 172 -19.10 3.52 -13.29
C ASP A 172 -19.16 4.54 -14.44
N PHE A 173 -18.04 5.17 -14.77
CA PHE A 173 -17.95 6.02 -15.95
C PHE A 173 -16.52 6.07 -16.51
N ALA A 174 -16.39 6.43 -17.78
CA ALA A 174 -15.10 6.63 -18.43
C ALA A 174 -14.80 8.13 -18.60
N LEU A 175 -13.54 8.52 -18.40
CA LEU A 175 -13.09 9.89 -18.64
C LEU A 175 -12.74 10.10 -20.12
N PRO A 176 -13.04 11.28 -20.70
CA PRO A 176 -12.61 11.59 -22.06
C PRO A 176 -11.11 11.85 -22.09
N SER A 177 -10.47 11.61 -23.22
CA SER A 177 -9.03 11.94 -23.41
C SER A 177 -8.72 13.43 -23.26
N SER A 178 -9.73 14.29 -23.38
CA SER A 178 -9.65 15.74 -23.17
C SER A 178 -9.91 16.17 -21.73
N TYR A 179 -9.97 15.23 -20.77
CA TYR A 179 -10.17 15.55 -19.37
C TYR A 179 -9.03 16.45 -18.86
N ILE A 180 -9.39 17.51 -18.14
CA ILE A 180 -8.44 18.45 -17.55
C ILE A 180 -8.53 18.29 -16.03
N PRO A 181 -7.44 17.87 -15.36
CA PRO A 181 -7.43 17.72 -13.91
C PRO A 181 -7.59 19.07 -13.21
N LYS A 182 -8.34 19.06 -12.11
CA LYS A 182 -8.60 20.24 -11.28
C LYS A 182 -8.07 20.03 -9.87
N LYS A 183 -7.87 21.12 -9.13
CA LYS A 183 -7.67 21.07 -7.68
C LYS A 183 -8.94 20.56 -6.99
N PHE A 184 -8.81 19.77 -5.94
CA PHE A 184 -9.92 19.26 -5.14
C PHE A 184 -9.68 19.49 -3.64
N GLY A 185 -10.73 19.84 -2.89
CA GLY A 185 -10.65 20.07 -1.44
C GLY A 185 -11.86 19.57 -0.64
N GLY A 186 -12.68 18.72 -1.27
CA GLY A 186 -13.95 18.24 -0.72
C GLY A 186 -13.85 16.82 -0.20
N ARG A 187 -14.99 16.14 -0.15
CA ARG A 187 -15.06 14.71 0.16
C ARG A 187 -15.57 13.97 -1.06
N TYR A 188 -14.83 12.97 -1.55
CA TYR A 188 -15.23 12.15 -2.68
C TYR A 188 -15.29 10.68 -2.27
N TYR A 189 -16.48 10.12 -2.32
CA TYR A 189 -16.75 8.72 -1.99
C TYR A 189 -17.14 7.97 -3.27
N ALA A 190 -16.25 7.12 -3.77
CA ALA A 190 -16.49 6.40 -5.03
C ALA A 190 -17.46 5.21 -4.87
N ASN A 191 -17.76 4.82 -3.63
CA ASN A 191 -18.81 3.85 -3.31
C ASN A 191 -18.68 2.48 -4.03
N GLY A 192 -17.45 2.06 -4.32
CA GLY A 192 -17.15 0.81 -5.04
C GLY A 192 -17.25 0.88 -6.57
N TYR A 193 -17.60 2.04 -7.13
CA TYR A 193 -17.63 2.26 -8.58
C TYR A 193 -16.24 2.64 -9.12
N ARG A 194 -16.00 2.33 -10.40
CA ARG A 194 -14.74 2.60 -11.09
C ARG A 194 -14.82 3.82 -12.01
N ILE A 195 -13.66 4.41 -12.24
CA ILE A 195 -13.41 5.44 -13.24
C ILE A 195 -12.43 4.86 -14.26
N ASP A 196 -12.91 4.64 -15.47
CA ASP A 196 -12.16 4.04 -16.55
C ASP A 196 -11.48 5.11 -17.44
N ASP A 197 -10.45 4.68 -18.18
CA ASP A 197 -9.85 5.43 -19.29
C ASP A 197 -9.22 6.79 -18.94
N LEU A 198 -8.79 6.98 -17.69
CA LEU A 198 -8.01 8.17 -17.33
C LEU A 198 -6.73 8.26 -18.18
N ARG A 199 -6.47 9.45 -18.73
CA ARG A 199 -5.25 9.81 -19.47
C ARG A 199 -4.56 10.98 -18.74
N PRO A 200 -3.69 10.70 -17.75
CA PRO A 200 -2.98 11.75 -17.02
C PRO A 200 -2.18 12.68 -17.94
N THR A 201 -1.98 13.91 -17.50
CA THR A 201 -1.20 14.93 -18.22
C THR A 201 -0.12 15.51 -17.31
N ALA A 202 0.71 16.42 -17.83
CA ALA A 202 1.71 17.11 -17.01
C ALA A 202 1.08 17.94 -15.87
N ALA A 203 -0.20 18.32 -16.01
CA ALA A 203 -0.95 19.04 -14.99
C ALA A 203 -1.44 18.15 -13.83
N GLY A 204 -1.39 16.82 -13.97
CA GLY A 204 -1.81 15.87 -12.95
C GLY A 204 -2.55 14.65 -13.49
N GLY A 205 -2.96 13.79 -12.56
CA GLY A 205 -3.74 12.58 -12.80
C GLY A 205 -5.25 12.82 -12.81
N LEU A 206 -6.00 12.17 -11.92
CA LEU A 206 -7.42 12.46 -11.71
C LEU A 206 -7.61 13.88 -11.17
N PHE A 207 -6.77 14.29 -10.22
CA PHE A 207 -6.73 15.65 -9.68
C PHE A 207 -5.37 16.29 -9.97
N ALA A 208 -5.38 17.60 -10.14
CA ALA A 208 -4.13 18.36 -10.26
C ALA A 208 -3.45 18.41 -8.88
N SER A 209 -4.23 18.72 -7.85
CA SER A 209 -3.82 18.67 -6.45
C SER A 209 -5.02 18.41 -5.55
N VAL A 210 -4.74 17.88 -4.37
CA VAL A 210 -5.74 17.54 -3.35
C VAL A 210 -5.34 18.26 -2.07
N GLU A 211 -6.23 19.04 -1.46
CA GLU A 211 -5.90 19.83 -0.27
C GLU A 211 -7.07 19.89 0.72
N ASN A 212 -6.85 19.53 1.99
CA ASN A 212 -7.89 19.47 3.02
C ASN A 212 -9.09 18.57 2.60
N ALA A 213 -8.80 17.47 1.91
CA ALA A 213 -9.80 16.61 1.28
C ALA A 213 -9.78 15.19 1.82
N VAL A 214 -10.91 14.49 1.61
CA VAL A 214 -11.04 13.04 1.84
C VAL A 214 -11.39 12.38 0.52
N LEU A 215 -10.55 11.45 0.09
CA LEU A 215 -10.75 10.62 -1.09
C LEU A 215 -10.86 9.16 -0.65
N ASP A 216 -12.01 8.54 -0.88
CA ASP A 216 -12.29 7.20 -0.40
C ASP A 216 -12.82 6.28 -1.50
N GLY A 217 -12.16 5.14 -1.68
CA GLY A 217 -12.63 4.05 -2.52
C GLY A 217 -12.47 4.30 -4.02
N ILE A 218 -11.76 5.35 -4.44
CA ILE A 218 -11.60 5.69 -5.87
C ILE A 218 -10.84 4.56 -6.57
N ALA A 219 -11.49 3.91 -7.53
CA ALA A 219 -10.89 2.86 -8.35
C ALA A 219 -10.63 3.38 -9.77
N LEU A 220 -9.36 3.62 -10.10
CA LEU A 220 -8.89 4.03 -11.43
C LEU A 220 -8.45 2.81 -12.22
N HIS A 221 -9.12 2.55 -13.34
CA HIS A 221 -8.89 1.36 -14.16
C HIS A 221 -8.52 1.72 -15.60
N ASP A 222 -7.65 0.89 -16.19
CA ASP A 222 -7.04 1.09 -17.51
C ASP A 222 -6.42 2.49 -17.72
N VAL A 223 -5.68 2.96 -16.71
CA VAL A 223 -4.97 4.24 -16.81
C VAL A 223 -3.82 4.10 -17.79
N LYS A 224 -3.76 4.98 -18.80
CA LYS A 224 -2.71 4.95 -19.84
C LYS A 224 -2.22 6.36 -20.16
N ALA A 225 -0.92 6.62 -20.02
CA ALA A 225 -0.36 7.87 -20.52
C ALA A 225 1.15 7.80 -20.74
N SER A 226 1.61 8.60 -21.71
CA SER A 226 3.00 9.03 -21.81
C SER A 226 3.06 10.53 -21.55
N VAL A 227 3.53 10.91 -20.37
CA VAL A 227 3.51 12.28 -19.87
C VAL A 227 4.92 12.86 -19.93
N ALA A 228 5.10 13.92 -20.72
CA ALA A 228 6.34 14.67 -20.80
C ALA A 228 6.19 16.06 -20.14
N GLY A 229 7.29 16.64 -19.69
CA GLY A 229 7.32 18.00 -19.16
C GLY A 229 6.73 18.14 -17.76
N VAL A 230 6.84 17.12 -16.92
CA VAL A 230 6.48 17.24 -15.49
C VAL A 230 7.59 18.00 -14.77
N GLU A 231 7.25 19.09 -14.08
CA GLU A 231 8.25 19.98 -13.47
C GLU A 231 8.54 19.70 -11.99
N ASN A 232 7.59 19.11 -11.23
CA ASN A 232 7.71 19.00 -9.78
C ASN A 232 7.21 17.66 -9.22
N ALA A 233 5.94 17.33 -9.46
CA ALA A 233 5.36 16.11 -8.93
C ALA A 233 4.39 15.47 -9.91
N PHE A 234 4.29 14.14 -9.86
CA PHE A 234 3.33 13.39 -10.65
C PHE A 234 2.75 12.23 -9.85
N GLY A 235 1.43 12.08 -9.90
CA GLY A 235 0.72 10.90 -9.44
C GLY A 235 -0.60 10.71 -10.17
N VAL A 236 -1.03 9.45 -10.28
CA VAL A 236 -2.23 9.08 -11.05
C VAL A 236 -3.52 9.56 -10.40
N LEU A 237 -3.57 9.57 -9.07
CA LEU A 237 -4.68 10.19 -8.35
C LEU A 237 -4.46 11.70 -8.24
N ALA A 238 -3.26 12.13 -7.83
CA ALA A 238 -2.92 13.55 -7.71
C ALA A 238 -1.42 13.82 -7.83
N ALA A 239 -1.03 14.96 -8.40
CA ALA A 239 0.37 15.37 -8.36
C ALA A 239 0.82 15.67 -6.92
N THR A 240 -0.01 16.40 -6.17
CA THR A 240 0.22 16.69 -4.75
C THR A 240 -1.01 16.44 -3.89
N ALA A 241 -0.80 16.00 -2.65
CA ALA A 241 -1.82 15.85 -1.63
C ALA A 241 -1.36 16.52 -0.32
N SER A 242 -2.14 17.47 0.19
CA SER A 242 -1.81 18.24 1.38
C SER A 242 -2.91 18.18 2.43
N ASN A 243 -2.58 17.84 3.68
CA ASN A 243 -3.54 17.72 4.79
C ASN A 243 -4.80 16.91 4.37
N SER A 244 -4.61 15.75 3.73
CA SER A 244 -5.72 15.01 3.10
C SER A 244 -5.65 13.52 3.43
N ASP A 245 -6.82 12.89 3.49
CA ASP A 245 -6.99 11.45 3.64
C ASP A 245 -7.23 10.79 2.29
N ILE A 246 -6.45 9.74 2.00
CA ILE A 246 -6.58 8.94 0.79
C ILE A 246 -6.70 7.48 1.21
N VAL A 247 -7.90 6.95 1.08
CA VAL A 247 -8.29 5.69 1.73
C VAL A 247 -8.89 4.74 0.71
N ARG A 248 -8.44 3.48 0.71
CA ARG A 248 -8.99 2.41 -0.16
C ARG A 248 -8.99 2.73 -1.66
N CYS A 249 -8.10 3.62 -2.10
CA CYS A 249 -7.98 3.96 -3.52
C CYS A 249 -7.19 2.88 -4.26
N THR A 250 -7.62 2.55 -5.46
CA THR A 250 -6.99 1.55 -6.32
C THR A 250 -6.61 2.14 -7.66
N VAL A 251 -5.41 1.83 -8.16
CA VAL A 251 -4.94 2.27 -9.48
C VAL A 251 -4.36 1.10 -10.26
N THR A 252 -4.82 0.92 -11.51
CA THR A 252 -4.32 -0.09 -12.44
C THR A 252 -4.06 0.49 -13.84
N GLY A 253 -3.04 -0.01 -14.54
CA GLY A 253 -2.68 0.47 -15.89
C GLY A 253 -1.19 0.57 -16.19
N GLU A 254 -0.84 1.44 -17.15
CA GLU A 254 0.52 1.66 -17.65
C GLU A 254 0.81 3.15 -17.86
N ILE A 255 1.87 3.66 -17.22
CA ILE A 255 2.27 5.06 -17.33
C ILE A 255 3.77 5.16 -17.64
N SER A 256 4.14 6.07 -18.53
CA SER A 256 5.49 6.61 -18.63
C SER A 256 5.52 8.11 -18.33
N VAL A 257 6.44 8.54 -17.47
CA VAL A 257 6.67 9.94 -17.11
C VAL A 257 8.09 10.33 -17.51
N SER A 258 8.24 11.47 -18.17
CA SER A 258 9.54 12.07 -18.44
C SER A 258 9.61 13.53 -17.99
N ALA A 259 10.71 13.88 -17.33
CA ALA A 259 11.06 15.25 -16.97
C ALA A 259 12.44 15.59 -17.52
N GLU A 260 12.64 16.85 -17.89
CA GLU A 260 13.90 17.34 -18.45
C GLU A 260 14.75 18.11 -17.44
N THR A 261 14.11 18.69 -16.41
CA THR A 261 14.74 19.54 -15.40
C THR A 261 14.00 19.42 -14.06
N GLY A 262 14.61 19.96 -12.99
CA GLY A 262 13.96 20.12 -11.69
C GLY A 262 14.09 18.93 -10.75
N VAL A 263 13.61 19.14 -9.51
CA VAL A 263 13.42 18.07 -8.52
C VAL A 263 12.09 17.41 -8.81
N LEU A 264 12.08 16.09 -8.99
CA LEU A 264 10.87 15.37 -9.35
C LEU A 264 10.42 14.39 -8.25
N TYR A 265 9.14 14.42 -7.91
CA TYR A 265 8.48 13.49 -7.01
C TYR A 265 7.42 12.66 -7.75
N VAL A 266 7.66 11.36 -7.92
CA VAL A 266 6.81 10.52 -8.77
C VAL A 266 6.24 9.35 -7.98
N GLY A 267 4.91 9.24 -7.94
CA GLY A 267 4.21 8.13 -7.30
C GLY A 267 3.15 7.51 -8.20
N GLY A 268 2.89 6.21 -8.05
CA GLY A 268 1.81 5.56 -8.80
C GLY A 268 0.42 6.00 -8.34
N LEU A 269 0.27 6.47 -7.10
CA LEU A 269 -0.96 7.09 -6.58
C LEU A 269 -0.79 8.61 -6.46
N VAL A 270 0.20 9.07 -5.69
CA VAL A 270 0.44 10.50 -5.41
C VAL A 270 1.91 10.86 -5.61
N GLY A 271 2.21 11.96 -6.28
CA GLY A 271 3.60 12.42 -6.43
C GLY A 271 4.22 12.84 -5.11
N LYS A 272 3.61 13.83 -4.45
CA LYS A 272 4.06 14.37 -3.16
C LYS A 272 2.91 14.48 -2.16
N ALA A 273 3.05 13.83 -1.00
CA ALA A 273 2.09 13.90 0.09
C ALA A 273 2.70 14.65 1.29
N THR A 274 2.03 15.70 1.77
CA THR A 274 2.53 16.53 2.87
C THR A 274 1.45 16.82 3.91
N ASP A 275 1.84 16.84 5.16
CA ASP A 275 1.01 17.33 6.26
C ASP A 275 1.78 18.30 7.15
N LYS A 276 1.05 19.01 8.00
CA LYS A 276 1.60 19.89 9.02
C LYS A 276 2.51 19.11 9.96
N GLU A 277 3.51 19.81 10.50
CA GLU A 277 4.34 19.26 11.58
C GLU A 277 3.49 18.82 12.75
N ARG A 278 3.76 17.64 13.29
CA ARG A 278 3.00 17.12 14.42
C ARG A 278 3.30 17.87 15.70
N ARG A 279 2.24 18.17 16.46
CA ARG A 279 2.33 18.52 17.87
C ARG A 279 2.25 17.25 18.73
N ALA A 280 2.81 17.29 19.92
CA ALA A 280 2.94 16.11 20.77
C ALA A 280 1.63 15.63 21.41
N ASP A 281 0.58 16.45 21.34
CA ASP A 281 -0.76 16.19 21.85
C ASP A 281 -1.76 15.82 20.74
N GLU A 282 -1.32 15.78 19.48
CA GLU A 282 -2.18 15.40 18.35
C GLU A 282 -2.22 13.87 18.20
N ASP A 283 -3.43 13.32 18.15
CA ASP A 283 -3.73 11.89 17.99
C ASP A 283 -2.94 11.31 16.80
N PRO A 284 -2.31 10.11 16.91
CA PRO A 284 -1.51 9.52 15.86
C PRO A 284 -2.16 9.34 14.46
N GLY A 285 -3.44 9.68 14.26
CA GLY A 285 -4.21 9.38 13.05
C GLY A 285 -4.62 10.52 12.11
N VAL A 286 -4.17 11.76 12.26
CA VAL A 286 -4.60 12.84 11.34
C VAL A 286 -3.81 12.78 10.03
N ASN A 287 -4.50 12.62 8.89
CA ASN A 287 -4.02 12.48 7.51
C ASN A 287 -3.23 11.20 7.18
N VAL A 288 -3.87 10.31 6.43
CA VAL A 288 -3.34 8.99 6.09
C VAL A 288 -3.46 8.64 4.61
N VAL A 289 -2.48 7.92 4.10
CA VAL A 289 -2.66 7.07 2.91
C VAL A 289 -2.85 5.63 3.40
N LYS A 290 -4.07 5.12 3.27
CA LYS A 290 -4.48 3.89 3.95
C LYS A 290 -5.19 2.92 3.03
N ASP A 291 -4.86 1.64 3.16
CA ASP A 291 -5.54 0.52 2.47
C ASP A 291 -5.59 0.68 0.93
N CYS A 292 -4.62 1.43 0.36
CA CYS A 292 -4.57 1.71 -1.07
C CYS A 292 -3.81 0.62 -1.83
N THR A 293 -4.23 0.34 -3.07
CA THR A 293 -3.59 -0.65 -3.95
C THR A 293 -3.13 -0.02 -5.25
N VAL A 294 -1.89 -0.27 -5.65
CA VAL A 294 -1.37 0.14 -6.96
C VAL A 294 -0.82 -1.07 -7.71
N ASP A 295 -1.28 -1.28 -8.93
CA ASP A 295 -0.76 -2.27 -9.86
C ASP A 295 -0.50 -1.61 -11.22
N LEU A 296 0.70 -1.05 -11.37
CA LEU A 296 1.09 -0.26 -12.52
C LEU A 296 2.33 -0.82 -13.20
N LYS A 297 2.34 -0.77 -14.53
CA LYS A 297 3.58 -0.72 -15.29
C LYS A 297 4.03 0.74 -15.38
N PHE A 298 4.95 1.13 -14.52
CA PHE A 298 5.35 2.52 -14.34
C PHE A 298 6.80 2.76 -14.77
N ALA A 299 7.01 3.63 -15.74
CA ALA A 299 8.33 4.06 -16.20
C ALA A 299 8.55 5.55 -15.90
N VAL A 300 9.72 5.89 -15.37
CA VAL A 300 10.11 7.25 -15.02
C VAL A 300 11.47 7.55 -15.65
N ARG A 301 11.56 8.63 -16.42
CA ARG A 301 12.81 9.09 -17.03
C ARG A 301 13.06 10.55 -16.65
N ALA A 302 13.98 10.81 -15.74
CA ALA A 302 14.17 12.15 -15.19
C ALA A 302 15.64 12.40 -14.78
N PRO A 303 16.11 13.66 -14.79
CA PRO A 303 17.37 14.01 -14.15
C PRO A 303 17.24 13.88 -12.63
N ALA A 304 18.38 13.83 -11.94
CA ALA A 304 18.43 13.95 -10.49
C ALA A 304 18.38 15.44 -10.05
N PRO A 305 17.78 15.75 -8.88
CA PRO A 305 17.33 14.82 -7.85
C PRO A 305 15.91 14.28 -8.10
N LEU A 306 15.71 13.01 -7.76
CA LEU A 306 14.45 12.28 -7.99
C LEU A 306 14.03 11.52 -6.72
N SER A 307 12.74 11.55 -6.41
CA SER A 307 12.12 10.61 -5.46
C SER A 307 11.00 9.87 -6.16
N ALA A 308 11.10 8.54 -6.26
CA ALA A 308 10.11 7.73 -6.95
C ALA A 308 9.64 6.54 -6.12
N GLY A 309 8.32 6.32 -6.10
CA GLY A 309 7.70 5.18 -5.43
C GLY A 309 6.57 4.59 -6.26
N GLY A 310 6.32 3.28 -6.12
CA GLY A 310 5.15 2.67 -6.78
C GLY A 310 3.82 3.16 -6.22
N LEU A 311 3.79 3.65 -4.97
CA LEU A 311 2.62 4.27 -4.34
C LEU A 311 2.77 5.80 -4.26
N ILE A 312 3.81 6.28 -3.57
CA ILE A 312 4.05 7.72 -3.35
C ILE A 312 5.50 8.09 -3.65
N GLY A 313 5.72 9.19 -4.36
CA GLY A 313 7.09 9.67 -4.63
C GLY A 313 7.78 10.20 -3.37
N TYR A 314 7.13 11.13 -2.67
CA TYR A 314 7.69 11.78 -1.48
C TYR A 314 6.63 12.04 -0.41
N VAL A 315 6.98 11.75 0.84
CA VAL A 315 6.08 11.87 2.00
C VAL A 315 6.71 12.74 3.09
N THR A 316 5.97 13.75 3.55
CA THR A 316 6.29 14.53 4.75
C THR A 316 5.12 14.52 5.73
N ASN A 317 5.36 14.10 6.97
CA ASN A 317 4.37 14.11 8.06
C ASN A 317 3.10 13.28 7.83
N VAL A 318 2.94 12.57 6.70
CA VAL A 318 1.80 11.68 6.42
C VAL A 318 2.13 10.23 6.79
N SER A 319 1.17 9.50 7.35
CA SER A 319 1.33 8.07 7.66
C SER A 319 0.82 7.19 6.53
N VAL A 320 1.51 6.07 6.28
CA VAL A 320 1.15 5.09 5.23
C VAL A 320 0.89 3.73 5.86
N SER A 321 -0.29 3.15 5.62
CA SER A 321 -0.68 1.89 6.26
C SER A 321 -1.56 1.01 5.37
N GLY A 322 -1.46 -0.31 5.52
CA GLY A 322 -2.31 -1.29 4.82
C GLY A 322 -2.22 -1.28 3.30
N CYS A 323 -1.22 -0.60 2.72
CA CYS A 323 -1.12 -0.42 1.28
C CYS A 323 -0.40 -1.59 0.59
N SER A 324 -0.80 -1.90 -0.64
CA SER A 324 -0.21 -2.96 -1.47
C SER A 324 0.28 -2.40 -2.81
N VAL A 325 1.50 -2.75 -3.22
CA VAL A 325 2.07 -2.36 -4.51
C VAL A 325 2.51 -3.59 -5.32
N LYS A 326 2.08 -3.62 -6.59
CA LYS A 326 2.32 -4.64 -7.60
C LYS A 326 2.79 -3.99 -8.91
N GLY A 327 3.08 -4.83 -9.91
CA GLY A 327 3.52 -4.38 -11.23
C GLY A 327 5.01 -4.10 -11.30
N THR A 328 5.41 -3.06 -12.03
CA THR A 328 6.82 -2.72 -12.27
C THR A 328 7.06 -1.22 -12.11
N LEU A 329 8.15 -0.84 -11.44
CA LEU A 329 8.67 0.52 -11.43
C LEU A 329 10.04 0.54 -12.11
N THR A 330 10.16 1.20 -13.26
CA THR A 330 11.44 1.40 -13.97
C THR A 330 11.82 2.85 -13.89
N VAL A 331 13.04 3.13 -13.44
CA VAL A 331 13.58 4.48 -13.27
C VAL A 331 14.87 4.61 -14.07
N ASP A 332 14.85 5.44 -15.10
CA ASP A 332 16.00 5.80 -15.90
C ASP A 332 16.47 7.21 -15.51
N LEU A 333 17.58 7.29 -14.77
CA LEU A 333 18.18 8.56 -14.39
C LEU A 333 18.97 9.14 -15.55
N LEU A 334 18.65 10.37 -15.92
CA LEU A 334 19.36 11.12 -16.96
C LEU A 334 20.64 11.75 -16.41
N ALA A 335 21.66 11.86 -17.28
CA ALA A 335 22.88 12.59 -17.00
C ALA A 335 22.55 14.02 -16.52
N ARG A 336 23.29 14.48 -15.51
CA ARG A 336 23.05 15.81 -14.92
C ARG A 336 23.54 16.90 -15.88
N ASN A 337 22.61 17.60 -16.54
CA ASN A 337 22.96 18.67 -17.49
C ASN A 337 23.40 19.99 -16.81
N ALA A 338 23.10 20.19 -15.52
CA ALA A 338 23.50 21.37 -14.76
C ALA A 338 23.61 21.09 -13.25
N PRO A 339 24.49 21.79 -12.50
CA PRO A 339 24.49 21.76 -11.04
C PRO A 339 23.17 22.33 -10.49
N VAL A 340 22.54 21.63 -9.54
CA VAL A 340 21.37 22.15 -8.81
C VAL A 340 21.84 23.29 -7.92
N THR A 341 21.41 24.52 -8.22
CA THR A 341 21.74 25.71 -7.44
C THR A 341 20.71 26.00 -6.34
N GLU A 342 19.54 25.37 -6.40
CA GLU A 342 18.44 25.58 -5.46
C GLU A 342 17.87 24.21 -5.03
N PHE A 343 18.24 23.79 -3.83
CA PHE A 343 17.57 22.72 -3.11
C PHE A 343 16.43 23.35 -2.30
N PRO A 344 15.16 22.89 -2.41
CA PRO A 344 14.09 23.33 -1.51
C PRO A 344 14.53 23.33 -0.04
N THR A 345 14.34 24.46 0.62
CA THR A 345 14.87 24.78 1.96
C THR A 345 14.38 23.90 3.12
N ASP A 346 13.43 22.99 2.87
CA ASP A 346 12.60 22.43 3.94
C ASP A 346 12.89 20.96 4.28
N SER A 347 13.81 20.26 3.60
CA SER A 347 14.01 18.84 3.91
C SER A 347 15.28 18.24 3.33
N PHE A 348 16.11 17.59 4.18
CA PHE A 348 17.11 16.54 3.86
C PHE A 348 18.24 16.87 2.85
N GLU A 349 18.03 17.76 1.89
CA GLU A 349 18.88 17.91 0.70
C GLU A 349 20.22 18.59 0.99
N GLN A 350 20.37 19.30 2.11
CA GLN A 350 21.65 19.88 2.50
C GLN A 350 22.59 18.90 3.22
N GLU A 351 22.08 17.88 3.91
CA GLU A 351 22.93 16.94 4.68
C GLU A 351 23.55 15.84 3.81
N ASP A 352 22.98 15.54 2.64
CA ASP A 352 23.61 14.61 1.70
C ASP A 352 23.41 15.08 0.26
N ALA A 353 24.02 16.24 -0.09
CA ALA A 353 24.08 16.81 -1.44
C ALA A 353 24.64 15.84 -2.53
N ARG A 354 25.02 14.62 -2.13
CA ARG A 354 25.47 13.52 -2.95
C ARG A 354 24.35 12.54 -3.32
N VAL A 355 23.19 12.57 -2.66
CA VAL A 355 22.07 11.68 -2.99
C VAL A 355 21.34 12.18 -4.23
N LEU A 356 21.30 11.34 -5.26
CA LEU A 356 20.62 11.64 -6.52
C LEU A 356 19.18 11.21 -6.54
N ALA A 357 18.93 10.05 -5.96
CA ALA A 357 17.69 9.34 -6.19
C ALA A 357 17.32 8.55 -4.95
N ASN A 358 16.06 8.72 -4.54
CA ASN A 358 15.42 7.95 -3.47
C ASN A 358 14.31 7.12 -4.10
N ILE A 359 14.55 5.82 -4.27
CA ILE A 359 13.65 4.92 -4.99
C ILE A 359 13.11 3.86 -4.04
N GLY A 360 11.80 3.74 -3.92
CA GLY A 360 11.16 2.69 -3.14
C GLY A 360 10.17 1.89 -3.98
N GLY A 361 10.01 0.60 -3.69
CA GLY A 361 8.93 -0.16 -4.31
C GLY A 361 7.56 0.44 -4.02
N ALA A 362 7.34 0.97 -2.81
CA ALA A 362 6.13 1.71 -2.45
C ALA A 362 6.39 3.22 -2.32
N VAL A 363 7.36 3.64 -1.52
CA VAL A 363 7.58 5.07 -1.20
C VAL A 363 9.02 5.48 -1.51
N GLY A 364 9.21 6.52 -2.32
CA GLY A 364 10.56 7.01 -2.63
C GLY A 364 11.31 7.51 -1.38
N ALA A 365 10.76 8.52 -0.71
CA ALA A 365 11.27 8.98 0.58
C ALA A 365 10.16 9.38 1.53
N MET A 366 10.35 9.10 2.82
CA MET A 366 9.42 9.41 3.90
C MET A 366 10.15 10.10 5.05
N ASN A 367 9.65 11.27 5.43
CA ASN A 367 10.17 12.09 6.51
C ASN A 367 9.07 12.47 7.50
N LYS A 368 9.30 12.25 8.79
CA LYS A 368 8.50 12.86 9.86
C LYS A 368 9.32 13.93 10.58
N TYR A 369 8.72 15.11 10.71
CA TYR A 369 9.22 16.24 11.47
C TYR A 369 8.36 16.42 12.72
N TYR A 370 9.05 16.51 13.85
CA TYR A 370 8.44 16.70 15.16
C TYR A 370 9.00 18.00 15.74
N ARG A 371 8.12 18.87 16.26
CA ARG A 371 8.57 20.11 16.89
C ARG A 371 9.35 19.81 18.17
N THR A 372 10.59 20.30 18.25
CA THR A 372 11.52 20.08 19.38
C THR A 372 10.98 20.57 20.72
N ALA A 373 10.22 21.66 20.76
CA ALA A 373 9.54 22.14 21.97
C ALA A 373 8.45 21.18 22.48
N SER A 374 8.06 20.18 21.67
CA SER A 374 7.01 19.21 21.94
C SER A 374 7.55 17.81 22.25
N VAL A 375 8.83 17.53 21.98
CA VAL A 375 9.44 16.18 22.08
C VAL A 375 9.30 15.56 23.48
N GLN A 376 9.24 16.37 24.54
CA GLN A 376 9.04 15.89 25.91
C GLN A 376 7.70 15.17 26.14
N ASN A 377 6.71 15.37 25.26
CA ASN A 377 5.39 14.75 25.35
C ASN A 377 5.12 13.73 24.23
N ILE A 378 6.08 13.46 23.34
CA ILE A 378 5.95 12.42 22.30
C ILE A 378 6.48 11.13 22.88
N HIS A 379 5.62 10.12 22.99
CA HIS A 379 5.99 8.83 23.59
C HIS A 379 6.32 7.74 22.57
N PHE A 380 5.96 7.92 21.29
CA PHE A 380 6.23 6.98 20.20
C PHE A 380 6.18 7.69 18.83
N PHE A 381 6.96 7.20 17.86
CA PHE A 381 6.80 7.60 16.46
C PHE A 381 5.54 7.01 15.84
N ASP A 382 5.12 7.60 14.72
CA ASP A 382 4.06 7.03 13.90
C ASP A 382 4.53 5.70 13.32
N ASP A 383 3.59 4.74 13.24
CA ASP A 383 3.86 3.42 12.69
C ASP A 383 3.41 3.32 11.23
N GLY A 384 4.34 2.89 10.37
CA GLY A 384 4.01 2.36 9.05
C GLY A 384 3.63 0.91 9.21
N VAL A 385 2.35 0.61 9.03
CA VAL A 385 1.80 -0.71 9.37
C VAL A 385 1.38 -1.45 8.11
N ASN A 386 1.83 -2.70 7.95
CA ASN A 386 1.35 -3.64 6.93
C ASN A 386 1.46 -3.14 5.47
N VAL A 387 2.53 -2.41 5.14
CA VAL A 387 2.80 -2.04 3.73
C VAL A 387 3.45 -3.23 3.03
N THR A 388 2.87 -3.67 1.90
CA THR A 388 3.36 -4.79 1.11
C THR A 388 3.79 -4.32 -0.28
N ALA A 389 5.01 -4.68 -0.70
CA ALA A 389 5.53 -4.43 -2.03
C ALA A 389 5.99 -5.73 -2.69
N SER A 390 5.35 -6.07 -3.81
CA SER A 390 5.63 -7.28 -4.60
C SER A 390 6.03 -6.94 -6.05
N ASN A 391 6.28 -5.65 -6.31
CA ASN A 391 6.64 -5.12 -7.62
C ASN A 391 8.11 -5.38 -7.98
N SER A 392 8.41 -5.30 -9.28
CA SER A 392 9.79 -5.25 -9.78
C SER A 392 10.24 -3.80 -9.90
N VAL A 393 11.24 -3.40 -9.12
CA VAL A 393 11.88 -2.09 -9.15
C VAL A 393 13.18 -2.20 -9.94
N THR A 394 13.35 -1.39 -10.98
CA THR A 394 14.58 -1.31 -11.78
C THR A 394 15.07 0.14 -11.80
N VAL A 395 16.33 0.36 -11.46
CA VAL A 395 16.98 1.67 -11.48
C VAL A 395 18.19 1.62 -12.39
N ASN A 396 18.19 2.43 -13.45
CA ASN A 396 19.29 2.56 -14.39
C ASN A 396 19.88 3.96 -14.28
N ALA A 397 21.19 4.04 -14.03
CA ALA A 397 21.91 5.29 -13.83
C ALA A 397 23.33 5.21 -14.44
N PRO A 398 23.44 5.05 -15.77
CA PRO A 398 24.73 4.87 -16.44
C PRO A 398 25.65 6.09 -16.30
N ASP A 399 25.09 7.31 -16.22
CA ASP A 399 25.84 8.57 -16.27
C ASP A 399 25.74 9.37 -14.96
N ALA A 400 25.47 8.71 -13.83
CA ALA A 400 25.32 9.36 -12.53
C ALA A 400 26.65 9.86 -11.93
N GLY A 401 27.80 9.45 -12.46
CA GLY A 401 29.11 9.96 -12.02
C GLY A 401 29.56 9.45 -10.64
N SER A 402 30.85 9.67 -10.35
CA SER A 402 31.60 8.91 -9.33
C SER A 402 31.41 9.31 -7.86
N ALA A 403 30.80 10.46 -7.61
CA ALA A 403 30.62 11.00 -6.26
C ALA A 403 29.17 10.92 -5.75
N GLN A 404 28.29 10.33 -6.57
CA GLN A 404 26.85 10.42 -6.36
C GLN A 404 26.29 9.10 -5.80
N THR A 405 25.22 9.20 -5.01
CA THR A 405 24.61 8.07 -4.29
C THR A 405 23.18 7.84 -4.76
N ILE A 406 22.87 6.60 -5.08
CA ILE A 406 21.52 6.11 -5.33
C ILE A 406 21.06 5.34 -4.11
N VAL A 407 19.91 5.71 -3.57
CA VAL A 407 19.31 5.04 -2.44
C VAL A 407 18.06 4.32 -2.92
N ALA A 408 18.03 3.00 -2.76
CA ALA A 408 16.92 2.18 -3.23
C ALA A 408 16.47 1.15 -2.21
N GLY A 409 15.18 0.97 -2.01
CA GLY A 409 14.68 -0.12 -1.18
C GLY A 409 13.45 -0.80 -1.73
N GLY A 410 13.25 -2.06 -1.31
CA GLY A 410 12.11 -2.86 -1.77
C GLY A 410 10.76 -2.24 -1.39
N ILE A 411 10.68 -1.50 -0.29
CA ILE A 411 9.48 -0.73 0.10
C ILE A 411 9.77 0.76 0.10
N TYR A 412 10.81 1.19 0.83
CA TYR A 412 11.17 2.60 1.02
C TYR A 412 12.54 2.89 0.42
N GLY A 413 12.72 3.99 -0.30
CA GLY A 413 14.08 4.47 -0.60
C GLY A 413 14.73 4.98 0.69
N VAL A 414 14.14 6.03 1.27
CA VAL A 414 14.56 6.61 2.55
C VAL A 414 13.39 6.62 3.55
N LEU A 415 13.68 6.25 4.79
CA LEU A 415 12.77 6.34 5.93
C LEU A 415 13.42 7.14 7.06
N ARG A 416 12.75 8.19 7.55
CA ARG A 416 13.26 9.02 8.64
C ARG A 416 12.20 9.26 9.72
N ASN A 417 12.59 9.03 10.98
CA ASN A 417 11.79 9.28 12.18
C ASN A 417 10.40 8.60 12.14
N HIS A 418 10.34 7.37 11.61
CA HIS A 418 9.10 6.65 11.42
C HIS A 418 9.32 5.17 11.73
N ASN A 419 8.44 4.58 12.52
CA ASN A 419 8.50 3.16 12.83
C ASN A 419 7.95 2.35 11.66
N LEU A 420 8.38 1.10 11.54
CA LEU A 420 7.74 0.12 10.66
C LEU A 420 7.30 -1.10 11.45
N ASN A 421 6.13 -1.62 11.12
CA ASN A 421 5.58 -2.84 11.69
C ASN A 421 4.84 -3.67 10.65
N GLY A 422 5.21 -4.95 10.49
CA GLY A 422 4.47 -5.88 9.65
C GLY A 422 4.58 -5.62 8.14
N CYS A 423 5.58 -4.84 7.70
CA CYS A 423 5.78 -4.58 6.28
C CYS A 423 6.47 -5.75 5.57
N LYS A 424 6.11 -6.01 4.31
CA LYS A 424 6.60 -7.14 3.53
C LYS A 424 7.12 -6.70 2.15
N PHE A 425 8.29 -7.19 1.78
CA PHE A 425 8.82 -7.12 0.42
C PHE A 425 9.14 -8.51 -0.10
N ASP A 426 8.54 -8.89 -1.23
CA ASP A 426 8.79 -10.15 -1.94
C ASP A 426 8.98 -9.98 -3.46
N GLY A 427 9.24 -8.73 -3.89
CA GLY A 427 9.51 -8.38 -5.28
C GLY A 427 10.99 -8.50 -5.68
N THR A 428 11.37 -7.78 -6.74
CA THR A 428 12.76 -7.67 -7.21
C THR A 428 13.20 -6.21 -7.17
N LEU A 429 14.40 -5.94 -6.66
CA LEU A 429 15.07 -4.64 -6.76
C LEU A 429 16.35 -4.82 -7.57
N SER A 430 16.41 -4.18 -8.74
CA SER A 430 17.56 -4.14 -9.64
C SER A 430 18.12 -2.72 -9.72
N VAL A 431 19.41 -2.54 -9.46
CA VAL A 431 20.10 -1.25 -9.54
C VAL A 431 21.36 -1.40 -10.39
N SER A 432 21.47 -0.61 -11.46
CA SER A 432 22.62 -0.54 -12.35
C SER A 432 23.16 0.89 -12.40
N ALA A 433 24.28 1.13 -11.73
CA ALA A 433 24.89 2.44 -11.54
C ALA A 433 26.43 2.33 -11.51
N PRO A 434 27.08 2.03 -12.65
CA PRO A 434 28.46 1.56 -12.73
C PRO A 434 29.48 2.49 -12.07
N ASP A 435 29.24 3.80 -12.10
CA ASP A 435 30.16 4.78 -11.52
C ASP A 435 29.75 5.24 -10.12
N SER A 436 28.56 4.93 -9.64
CA SER A 436 28.01 5.54 -8.42
C SER A 436 28.07 4.65 -7.18
N VAL A 437 27.73 5.23 -6.03
CA VAL A 437 27.47 4.48 -4.80
C VAL A 437 26.01 4.03 -4.81
N ALA A 438 25.74 2.75 -4.62
CA ALA A 438 24.40 2.22 -4.41
C ALA A 438 24.21 1.85 -2.93
N VAL A 439 23.17 2.40 -2.30
CA VAL A 439 22.74 2.05 -0.94
C VAL A 439 21.38 1.37 -1.03
N CYS A 440 21.34 0.07 -0.77
CA CYS A 440 20.18 -0.76 -1.07
C CYS A 440 19.68 -1.59 0.10
N GLY A 441 18.37 -1.79 0.23
CA GLY A 441 17.85 -2.76 1.19
C GLY A 441 16.56 -3.44 0.77
N GLY A 442 16.31 -4.63 1.31
CA GLY A 442 15.06 -5.36 1.02
C GLY A 442 13.83 -4.65 1.54
N THR A 443 13.91 -3.92 2.65
CA THR A 443 12.82 -3.04 3.12
C THR A 443 13.10 -1.58 2.78
N ALA A 444 14.24 -1.06 3.22
CA ALA A 444 14.60 0.35 3.06
C ALA A 444 16.01 0.53 2.50
N GLY A 445 16.24 1.49 1.61
CA GLY A 445 17.62 1.84 1.24
C GLY A 445 18.37 2.42 2.44
N ARG A 446 17.79 3.46 3.05
CA ARG A 446 18.32 4.07 4.27
C ARG A 446 17.23 4.29 5.32
N VAL A 447 17.61 4.13 6.59
CA VAL A 447 16.77 4.44 7.76
C VAL A 447 17.53 5.37 8.69
N TYR A 448 16.90 6.45 9.15
CA TYR A 448 17.50 7.40 10.08
C TYR A 448 16.57 7.80 11.21
N ASN A 449 17.15 7.95 12.41
CA ASN A 449 16.48 8.58 13.54
C ASN A 449 17.23 9.86 13.95
N THR A 450 16.85 11.00 13.37
CA THR A 450 17.48 12.28 13.69
C THR A 450 17.00 12.87 15.02
N MET A 451 15.98 12.28 15.64
CA MET A 451 15.41 12.76 16.91
C MET A 451 16.02 12.09 18.14
N ARG A 452 16.88 11.09 17.96
CA ARG A 452 17.49 10.33 19.08
C ARG A 452 18.27 11.22 20.05
N ALA A 453 19.00 12.21 19.53
CA ALA A 453 19.74 13.17 20.35
C ALA A 453 18.85 14.15 21.14
N ALA A 454 17.55 14.24 20.80
CA ALA A 454 16.64 15.27 21.32
C ALA A 454 15.64 14.79 22.40
N GLY A 455 15.53 13.49 22.70
CA GLY A 455 14.71 13.03 23.83
C GLY A 455 14.13 11.61 23.74
N ASP A 456 14.97 10.57 23.76
CA ASP A 456 14.58 9.16 23.92
C ASP A 456 13.59 8.57 22.89
N LEU A 457 13.26 9.28 21.81
CA LEU A 457 12.44 8.73 20.73
C LEU A 457 13.22 7.68 19.94
N ASN A 458 12.82 6.43 20.12
CA ASN A 458 13.43 5.27 19.47
C ASN A 458 12.64 4.88 18.22
N LEU A 459 13.36 4.79 17.09
CA LEU A 459 12.83 4.22 15.86
C LEU A 459 12.95 2.69 15.94
N TYR A 460 11.82 2.00 15.72
CA TYR A 460 11.75 0.54 15.70
C TYR A 460 11.35 0.00 14.33
N LEU A 461 11.99 -1.11 13.96
CA LEU A 461 11.73 -1.88 12.76
C LEU A 461 11.29 -3.29 13.18
N ARG A 462 9.98 -3.57 13.14
CA ARG A 462 9.38 -4.76 13.75
C ARG A 462 8.64 -5.62 12.74
N ASN A 463 8.69 -6.94 12.92
CA ASN A 463 7.90 -7.91 12.14
C ASN A 463 8.04 -7.73 10.62
N LEU A 464 9.20 -7.30 10.15
CA LEU A 464 9.44 -7.07 8.73
C LEU A 464 9.74 -8.39 8.04
N ILE A 465 9.21 -8.56 6.83
CA ILE A 465 9.48 -9.73 5.99
C ILE A 465 10.18 -9.24 4.72
N ALA A 466 11.49 -9.49 4.62
CA ALA A 466 12.26 -9.25 3.41
C ALA A 466 12.58 -10.59 2.73
N ALA A 467 11.83 -10.92 1.69
CA ALA A 467 11.90 -12.19 0.95
C ALA A 467 12.15 -12.00 -0.56
N GLY A 468 12.44 -10.78 -0.99
CA GLY A 468 12.65 -10.44 -2.40
C GLY A 468 14.05 -10.77 -2.93
N THR A 469 14.30 -10.35 -4.17
CA THR A 469 15.60 -10.47 -4.83
C THR A 469 16.27 -9.11 -4.99
N LEU A 470 17.56 -9.00 -4.68
CA LEU A 470 18.39 -7.82 -4.91
C LEU A 470 19.43 -8.11 -5.99
N GLN A 471 19.46 -7.29 -7.04
CA GLN A 471 20.44 -7.37 -8.13
C GLN A 471 21.12 -6.01 -8.26
N ILE A 472 22.37 -5.88 -7.84
CA ILE A 472 23.02 -4.58 -7.71
C ILE A 472 24.35 -4.61 -8.46
N ALA A 473 24.52 -3.69 -9.41
CA ALA A 473 25.77 -3.44 -10.11
C ALA A 473 26.14 -1.96 -9.96
N ALA A 474 27.19 -1.65 -9.19
CA ALA A 474 27.63 -0.27 -8.96
C ALA A 474 29.12 -0.19 -8.58
N ALA A 475 29.74 1.00 -8.62
CA ALA A 475 31.14 1.15 -8.22
C ALA A 475 31.35 0.74 -6.77
N ASN A 476 30.49 1.23 -5.88
CA ASN A 476 30.49 0.91 -4.46
C ASN A 476 29.08 0.52 -4.01
N VAL A 477 28.94 -0.55 -3.25
CA VAL A 477 27.65 -1.04 -2.77
C VAL A 477 27.64 -1.14 -1.25
N ILE A 478 26.58 -0.60 -0.64
CA ILE A 478 26.21 -0.85 0.75
C ILE A 478 24.80 -1.42 0.74
N ALA A 479 24.65 -2.70 1.10
CA ALA A 479 23.37 -3.35 1.02
C ALA A 479 23.05 -4.23 2.24
N GLY A 480 21.77 -4.37 2.56
CA GLY A 480 21.31 -5.30 3.59
C GLY A 480 19.93 -5.88 3.33
N GLY A 481 19.62 -7.02 3.95
CA GLY A 481 18.31 -7.66 3.77
C GLY A 481 17.14 -6.80 4.26
N ILE A 482 17.30 -6.05 5.35
CA ILE A 482 16.33 -5.05 5.83
C ILE A 482 16.69 -3.66 5.33
N ALA A 483 17.90 -3.18 5.65
CA ALA A 483 18.34 -1.83 5.27
C ALA A 483 19.77 -1.79 4.72
N GLY A 484 20.04 -0.90 3.77
CA GLY A 484 21.41 -0.63 3.32
C GLY A 484 22.21 0.07 4.41
N VAL A 485 21.70 1.21 4.88
CA VAL A 485 22.28 1.97 6.01
C VAL A 485 21.22 2.23 7.07
N ALA A 486 21.58 2.06 8.33
CA ALA A 486 20.79 2.50 9.47
C ALA A 486 21.59 3.48 10.32
N GLY A 487 21.15 4.74 10.38
CA GLY A 487 21.79 5.78 11.18
C GLY A 487 20.98 6.13 12.42
N GLU A 488 21.63 6.17 13.59
CA GLU A 488 20.94 6.40 14.88
C GLU A 488 19.82 5.38 15.20
N VAL A 489 19.91 4.18 14.63
CA VAL A 489 19.01 3.05 14.91
C VAL A 489 19.85 1.89 15.43
N PRO A 490 19.85 1.65 16.75
CA PRO A 490 20.52 0.51 17.38
C PRO A 490 20.05 -0.85 16.83
N ALA A 491 20.93 -1.84 16.85
CA ALA A 491 20.63 -3.18 16.34
C ALA A 491 19.50 -3.89 17.09
N ASP A 492 19.34 -3.63 18.39
CA ASP A 492 18.28 -4.15 19.25
C ASP A 492 16.90 -3.52 18.98
N HIS A 493 16.82 -2.51 18.09
CA HIS A 493 15.56 -1.96 17.62
C HIS A 493 15.02 -2.68 16.37
N LEU A 494 15.77 -3.65 15.83
CA LEU A 494 15.31 -4.57 14.80
C LEU A 494 14.73 -5.82 15.47
N ILE A 495 13.40 -5.92 15.55
CA ILE A 495 12.70 -6.90 16.38
C ILE A 495 11.88 -7.85 15.50
N ASP A 496 12.06 -9.16 15.69
CA ASP A 496 11.24 -10.21 15.04
C ASP A 496 11.18 -10.12 13.50
N ASN A 497 12.28 -9.68 12.88
CA ASN A 497 12.37 -9.55 11.43
C ASN A 497 12.77 -10.87 10.77
N THR A 498 12.10 -11.20 9.66
CA THR A 498 12.40 -12.38 8.84
C THR A 498 13.08 -11.96 7.56
N VAL A 499 14.30 -12.44 7.34
CA VAL A 499 15.06 -12.19 6.11
C VAL A 499 15.31 -13.51 5.37
N SER A 500 14.95 -13.53 4.10
CA SER A 500 15.23 -14.60 3.14
C SER A 500 15.65 -14.04 1.77
N THR A 501 16.11 -12.79 1.75
CA THR A 501 16.51 -12.06 0.54
C THR A 501 17.63 -12.77 -0.21
N THR A 502 17.46 -12.92 -1.53
CA THR A 502 18.55 -13.39 -2.42
C THR A 502 19.27 -12.19 -3.02
N ALA A 503 20.59 -12.11 -2.89
CA ALA A 503 21.37 -10.97 -3.40
C ALA A 503 22.45 -11.40 -4.41
N SER A 504 22.50 -10.67 -5.53
CA SER A 504 23.59 -10.70 -6.52
C SER A 504 24.21 -9.31 -6.60
N ILE A 505 25.47 -9.17 -6.16
CA ILE A 505 26.16 -7.88 -6.05
C ILE A 505 27.45 -7.91 -6.88
N ASP A 506 27.52 -7.02 -7.86
CA ASP A 506 28.71 -6.73 -8.68
C ASP A 506 29.22 -5.32 -8.35
N ALA A 507 30.37 -5.24 -7.67
CA ALA A 507 30.95 -3.96 -7.25
C ALA A 507 32.44 -4.09 -6.96
N ALA A 508 33.18 -2.99 -7.14
CA ALA A 508 34.59 -2.92 -6.77
C ALA A 508 34.76 -2.89 -5.23
N GLN A 509 33.87 -2.20 -4.53
CA GLN A 509 33.77 -2.25 -3.06
C GLN A 509 32.35 -2.64 -2.66
N LYS A 510 32.22 -3.60 -1.73
CA LYS A 510 30.92 -4.05 -1.24
C LYS A 510 30.88 -4.24 0.27
N ILE A 511 29.80 -3.76 0.87
CA ILE A 511 29.38 -4.04 2.24
C ILE A 511 28.00 -4.71 2.14
N TRP A 512 27.89 -5.94 2.65
CA TRP A 512 26.66 -6.73 2.66
C TRP A 512 26.41 -7.35 4.04
N SER A 513 25.15 -7.40 4.45
CA SER A 513 24.68 -8.06 5.67
C SER A 513 23.26 -8.58 5.48
N ASP A 514 22.90 -9.66 6.16
CA ASP A 514 21.53 -10.19 6.09
C ASP A 514 20.51 -9.21 6.71
N THR A 515 20.91 -8.35 7.64
CA THR A 515 20.00 -7.37 8.25
C THR A 515 20.28 -5.95 7.76
N VAL A 516 21.32 -5.31 8.28
CA VAL A 516 21.71 -3.94 7.95
C VAL A 516 23.13 -3.94 7.41
N GLY A 517 23.33 -3.38 6.23
CA GLY A 517 24.64 -3.30 5.57
C GLY A 517 25.65 -2.49 6.39
N ARG A 518 25.27 -1.28 6.80
CA ARG A 518 26.12 -0.42 7.64
C ARG A 518 25.30 0.30 8.71
N TYR A 519 25.82 0.32 9.93
CA TYR A 519 25.32 1.18 11.00
C TYR A 519 26.15 2.45 11.07
N ASP A 520 25.49 3.59 11.01
CA ASP A 520 26.11 4.89 11.21
C ASP A 520 25.75 5.37 12.63
N SER A 521 26.73 5.41 13.53
CA SER A 521 26.60 6.19 14.76
C SER A 521 26.80 7.66 14.41
N ALA A 522 26.00 8.56 14.97
CA ALA A 522 26.26 9.99 14.91
C ALA A 522 27.70 10.21 15.35
N ALA A 523 28.49 10.81 14.46
CA ALA A 523 29.63 11.57 14.91
C ALA A 523 29.05 12.66 15.81
N GLY A 524 29.40 12.60 17.10
CA GLY A 524 29.12 13.70 18.04
C GLY A 524 29.80 14.99 17.62
#